data_AF-A0A853D5G3-F1
#
_entry.id   AF-A0A853D5G3-F1
#
_cell.length_a   1.000
_cell.length_b   1.000
_cell.length_c   1.000
_cell.angle_alpha   90.00
_cell.angle_beta   90.00
_cell.angle_gamma   90.00
#
_symmetry.space_group_name_H-M   'P 1'
#
loop_
_entity.id
_entity.type
_entity.pdbx_description
1 polymer ?
#
loop_
_entity_poly.entity_id
_entity_poly.type
_entity_poly.pdbx_seq_one_letter_code
_entity_poly.pdbx_strand_id
1 'polypeptide(L)'
;MNIFKKAFWALYRLFPRGRREWILKQGFEGLKRSSISRRETKLKVIHSANKMIKSKKILGFGKNGSVVKSKKTDHEIIEGVKHRHSEELQERGIKITKSGKLKNA
;
A
#
# COMPACT_ATOMS: atom_id res chain seq x y z
N MET A 1 -34.63 11.51 1.18
CA MET A 1 -34.63 12.93 1.63
C MET A 1 -33.25 13.60 1.47
N ASN A 2 -32.62 13.54 0.28
CA ASN A 2 -31.21 13.94 0.07
C ASN A 2 -30.97 15.02 -1.00
N ILE A 3 -32.00 15.42 -1.75
CA ILE A 3 -31.85 16.37 -2.86
C ILE A 3 -31.79 17.81 -2.33
N PHE A 4 -32.68 18.18 -1.40
CA PHE A 4 -32.66 19.48 -0.73
C PHE A 4 -31.34 19.74 0.01
N LYS A 5 -30.78 18.72 0.68
CA LYS A 5 -29.51 18.84 1.39
C LYS A 5 -28.32 19.04 0.43
N LYS A 6 -28.36 18.41 -0.75
CA LYS A 6 -27.37 18.60 -1.82
C LYS A 6 -27.49 19.98 -2.47
N ALA A 7 -28.71 20.43 -2.76
CA ALA A 7 -28.98 21.74 -3.34
C ALA A 7 -28.58 22.87 -2.37
N PHE A 8 -28.90 22.73 -1.08
CA PHE A 8 -28.48 23.65 -0.03
C PHE A 8 -26.95 23.71 0.07
N TRP A 9 -26.26 22.57 0.03
CA TRP A 9 -24.79 22.53 0.00
C TRP A 9 -24.19 23.17 -1.25
N ALA A 10 -24.86 23.08 -2.40
CA ALA A 10 -24.43 23.70 -3.64
C ALA A 10 -24.54 25.24 -3.56
N LEU A 11 -25.65 25.75 -3.03
CA LEU A 11 -25.83 27.18 -2.77
C LEU A 11 -24.90 27.71 -1.67
N TYR A 12 -24.67 26.93 -0.61
CA TYR A 12 -23.80 27.32 0.49
C TYR A 12 -22.34 27.52 0.05
N ARG A 13 -21.89 26.87 -1.03
CA ARG A 13 -20.56 27.09 -1.65
C ARG A 13 -20.40 28.49 -2.29
N LEU A 14 -21.49 29.18 -2.64
CA LEU A 14 -21.42 30.53 -3.20
C LEU A 14 -21.03 31.56 -2.14
N PHE A 15 -21.30 31.30 -0.87
CA PHE A 15 -20.89 32.15 0.24
C PHE A 15 -19.43 31.90 0.65
N PRO A 16 -18.67 32.93 1.05
CA PRO A 16 -17.26 32.80 1.39
C PRO A 16 -16.99 31.83 2.56
N ARG A 17 -17.92 31.69 3.51
CA ARG A 17 -17.83 30.69 4.60
C ARG A 17 -17.98 29.26 4.07
N GLY A 18 -19.00 28.99 3.27
CA GLY A 18 -19.20 27.65 2.71
C GLY A 18 -18.17 27.24 1.66
N ARG A 19 -17.55 28.21 0.95
CA ARG A 19 -16.41 27.94 0.06
C ARG A 19 -15.19 27.45 0.83
N ARG A 20 -14.88 28.05 2.00
CA ARG A 20 -13.79 27.62 2.89
C ARG A 20 -14.03 26.21 3.43
N GLU A 21 -15.24 25.93 3.91
CA GLU A 21 -15.61 24.59 4.39
C GLU A 21 -15.53 23.54 3.28
N TRP A 22 -15.91 23.89 2.04
CA TRP A 22 -15.79 22.98 0.91
C TRP A 22 -14.34 22.66 0.57
N ILE A 23 -13.46 23.68 0.53
CA ILE A 23 -12.02 23.48 0.30
C ILE A 23 -11.42 22.60 1.39
N LEU A 24 -11.74 22.87 2.66
CA LEU A 24 -11.30 22.02 3.79
C LEU A 24 -11.78 20.59 3.64
N LYS A 25 -13.05 20.39 3.29
CA LYS A 25 -13.63 19.06 3.08
C LYS A 25 -12.93 18.30 1.93
N GLN A 26 -12.67 18.97 0.81
CA GLN A 26 -11.91 18.39 -0.30
C GLN A 26 -10.47 18.05 0.12
N GLY A 27 -9.82 18.92 0.91
CA GLY A 27 -8.51 18.65 1.48
C GLY A 27 -8.50 17.40 2.37
N PHE A 28 -9.47 17.28 3.28
CA PHE A 28 -9.60 16.09 4.14
C PHE A 28 -9.93 14.81 3.34
N GLU A 29 -10.80 14.90 2.33
CA GLU A 29 -11.08 13.77 1.44
C GLU A 29 -9.83 13.34 0.65
N GLY A 30 -9.02 14.31 0.18
CA GLY A 30 -7.73 14.06 -0.47
C GLY A 30 -6.73 13.36 0.46
N LEU A 31 -6.61 13.82 1.70
CA LEU A 31 -5.76 13.20 2.71
C LEU A 31 -6.19 11.76 3.03
N LYS A 32 -7.50 11.52 3.18
CA LYS A 32 -8.07 10.18 3.38
C LYS A 32 -7.77 9.26 2.20
N ARG A 33 -7.99 9.72 0.97
CA ARG A 33 -7.67 8.95 -0.25
C ARG A 33 -6.19 8.61 -0.33
N SER A 34 -5.31 9.58 -0.09
CA SER A 34 -3.85 9.36 -0.07
C SER A 34 -3.44 8.30 0.96
N SER A 35 -4.03 8.33 2.16
CA SER A 35 -3.79 7.33 3.19
C SER A 35 -4.26 5.92 2.79
N ILE A 36 -5.44 5.82 2.15
CA ILE A 36 -5.98 4.55 1.67
C ILE A 36 -5.10 3.97 0.57
N SER A 37 -4.73 4.78 -0.44
CA SER A 37 -3.86 4.35 -1.53
C SER A 37 -2.49 3.89 -1.03
N ARG A 38 -1.88 4.58 -0.05
CA ARG A 38 -0.63 4.10 0.56
C ARG A 38 -0.78 2.73 1.21
N ARG A 39 -1.90 2.49 1.90
CA ARG A 39 -2.17 1.18 2.53
C ARG A 39 -2.32 0.09 1.46
N GLU A 40 -3.02 0.38 0.37
CA GLU A 40 -3.17 -0.54 -0.76
C GLU A 40 -1.82 -0.89 -1.39
N THR A 41 -0.94 0.09 -1.63
CA THR A 41 0.42 -0.16 -2.13
C THR A 41 1.20 -1.07 -1.18
N LYS A 42 1.14 -0.83 0.14
CA LYS A 42 1.80 -1.70 1.12
C LYS A 42 1.28 -3.14 1.05
N LEU A 43 -0.05 -3.33 0.94
CA LEU A 43 -0.65 -4.65 0.82
C LEU A 43 -0.27 -5.37 -0.47
N LYS A 44 -0.26 -4.67 -1.61
CA LYS A 44 0.19 -5.21 -2.91
C LYS A 44 1.63 -5.70 -2.84
N VAL A 45 2.52 -4.88 -2.27
CA VAL A 45 3.95 -5.20 -2.09
C VAL A 45 4.12 -6.44 -1.21
N ILE A 46 3.40 -6.53 -0.09
CA ILE A 46 3.40 -7.71 0.80
C ILE A 46 2.90 -8.96 0.07
N HIS A 47 1.82 -8.84 -0.70
CA HIS A 47 1.26 -9.95 -1.47
C HIS A 47 2.24 -10.48 -2.53
N SER A 48 2.91 -9.58 -3.24
CA SER A 48 3.98 -9.93 -4.19
C SER A 48 5.13 -10.64 -3.51
N ALA A 49 5.59 -10.16 -2.34
CA ALA A 49 6.62 -10.82 -1.55
C ALA A 49 6.22 -12.24 -1.13
N ASN A 50 4.99 -12.39 -0.61
CA ASN A 50 4.45 -13.70 -0.21
C ASN A 50 4.37 -14.69 -1.37
N LYS A 51 4.03 -14.23 -2.59
CA LYS A 51 4.07 -15.08 -3.79
C LYS A 51 5.49 -15.55 -4.12
N MET A 52 6.52 -14.73 -3.90
CA MET A 52 7.90 -15.10 -4.16
C MET A 52 8.46 -16.11 -3.13
N ILE A 53 8.00 -16.03 -1.88
CA ILE A 53 8.41 -16.93 -0.78
C ILE A 53 7.91 -18.37 -0.97
N LYS A 54 6.77 -18.58 -1.63
CA LYS A 54 6.11 -19.89 -1.72
C LYS A 54 6.91 -20.99 -2.43
N SER A 55 7.97 -20.65 -3.16
CA SER A 55 8.84 -21.65 -3.80
C SER A 55 9.74 -22.33 -2.76
N LYS A 56 9.48 -23.61 -2.50
CA LYS A 56 10.21 -24.44 -1.53
C LYS A 56 11.04 -25.49 -2.26
N LYS A 57 12.28 -25.72 -1.82
CA LYS A 57 13.18 -26.77 -2.32
C LYS A 57 13.39 -27.81 -1.22
N ILE A 58 13.27 -29.09 -1.57
CA ILE A 58 13.64 -30.20 -0.70
C ILE A 58 15.17 -30.29 -0.68
N LEU A 59 15.77 -30.22 0.51
CA LEU A 59 17.23 -30.28 0.69
C LEU A 59 17.74 -31.69 0.97
N GLY A 60 16.87 -32.55 1.48
CA GLY A 60 17.18 -33.95 1.78
C GLY A 60 16.04 -34.62 2.51
N PHE A 61 16.12 -35.95 2.57
CA PHE A 61 15.20 -36.79 3.34
C PHE A 61 15.98 -37.38 4.52
N GLY A 62 15.52 -37.11 5.74
CA GLY A 62 16.07 -37.66 6.98
C GLY A 62 15.10 -38.63 7.65
N LYS A 63 15.55 -39.29 8.73
CA LYS A 63 14.74 -40.24 9.52
C LYS A 63 13.40 -39.65 10.03
N ASN A 64 13.31 -38.33 10.18
CA ASN A 64 12.13 -37.62 10.68
C ASN A 64 11.32 -36.90 9.58
N GLY A 65 11.60 -37.17 8.29
CA GLY A 65 10.89 -36.57 7.15
C GLY A 65 11.76 -35.70 6.24
N SER A 66 11.12 -34.97 5.33
CA SER A 66 11.80 -34.09 4.36
C SER A 66 12.16 -32.74 4.97
N VAL A 67 13.41 -32.32 4.82
CA VAL A 67 13.85 -30.97 5.20
C VAL A 67 13.64 -30.04 4.02
N VAL A 68 12.75 -29.07 4.18
CA VAL A 68 12.34 -28.16 3.11
C VAL A 68 12.70 -26.72 3.48
N LYS A 69 13.48 -26.04 2.64
CA LYS A 69 13.79 -24.60 2.79
C LYS A 69 13.22 -23.79 1.63
N SER A 70 13.11 -22.47 1.79
CA SER A 70 12.78 -21.59 0.66
C SER A 70 13.86 -21.70 -0.41
N LYS A 71 13.46 -21.62 -1.68
CA LYS A 71 14.41 -21.62 -2.81
C LYS A 71 15.13 -20.28 -2.95
N LYS A 72 14.49 -19.20 -2.50
CA LYS A 72 15.02 -17.83 -2.55
C LYS A 72 15.39 -17.34 -1.17
N THR A 73 16.45 -16.53 -1.11
CA THR A 73 16.85 -15.82 0.10
C THR A 73 15.95 -14.59 0.34
N ASP A 74 15.86 -14.13 1.59
CA ASP A 74 15.11 -12.93 1.93
C ASP A 74 15.61 -11.69 1.17
N HIS A 75 16.92 -11.62 0.92
CA HIS A 75 17.53 -10.53 0.16
C HIS A 75 17.03 -10.49 -1.30
N GLU A 76 17.03 -11.63 -1.99
CA GLU A 76 16.50 -11.74 -3.37
C GLU A 76 15.01 -11.39 -3.45
N ILE A 77 14.24 -11.74 -2.42
CA ILE A 77 12.82 -11.41 -2.36
C ILE A 77 12.65 -9.89 -2.19
N ILE A 78 13.41 -9.28 -1.28
CA ILE A 78 13.35 -7.82 -1.05
C ILE A 78 13.76 -7.06 -2.32
N GLU A 79 14.84 -7.46 -3.00
CA GLU A 79 15.26 -6.82 -4.24
C GLU A 79 14.26 -7.04 -5.38
N GLY A 80 13.76 -8.27 -5.55
CA GLY A 80 12.77 -8.57 -6.58
C GLY A 80 11.47 -7.79 -6.40
N VAL A 81 11.04 -7.60 -5.15
CA VAL A 81 9.85 -6.81 -4.82
C VAL A 81 10.11 -5.30 -5.01
N LYS A 82 11.29 -4.81 -4.62
CA LYS A 82 11.70 -3.41 -4.88
C LYS A 82 11.71 -3.08 -6.37
N HIS A 83 12.27 -3.96 -7.19
CA HIS A 83 12.34 -3.76 -8.64
C HIS A 83 10.95 -3.79 -9.28
N ARG A 84 10.09 -4.74 -8.87
CA ARG A 84 8.74 -4.88 -9.45
C ARG A 84 7.80 -3.72 -9.12
N HIS A 85 7.97 -3.10 -7.95
CA HIS A 85 7.11 -2.01 -7.47
C HIS A 85 7.86 -0.68 -7.35
N SER A 86 8.97 -0.49 -8.08
CA SER A 86 9.85 0.68 -7.95
C SER A 86 9.11 2.00 -8.16
N GLU A 87 8.30 2.08 -9.21
CA GLU A 87 7.49 3.24 -9.57
C GLU A 87 6.42 3.53 -8.50
N GLU A 88 5.64 2.52 -8.10
CA GLU A 88 4.60 2.68 -7.06
C GLU A 88 5.20 3.09 -5.71
N LEU A 89 6.38 2.58 -5.37
CA LEU A 89 7.10 2.92 -4.14
C LEU A 89 7.66 4.35 -4.18
N GLN A 90 8.20 4.79 -5.32
CA GLN A 90 8.70 6.16 -5.51
C GLN A 90 7.57 7.17 -5.50
N GLU A 91 6.50 6.95 -6.28
CA GLU A 91 5.33 7.83 -6.37
C GLU A 91 4.68 8.06 -4.99
N ARG A 92 4.68 7.02 -4.15
CA ARG A 92 4.05 7.06 -2.82
C ARG A 92 5.00 7.41 -1.68
N GLY A 93 6.29 7.59 -1.96
CA GLY A 93 7.31 7.84 -0.94
C GLY A 93 7.36 6.70 0.09
N ILE A 94 7.48 5.46 -0.36
CA ILE A 94 7.59 4.27 0.51
C ILE A 94 8.95 3.60 0.24
N LYS A 95 9.75 3.40 1.28
CA LYS A 95 11.06 2.73 1.23
C LYS A 95 10.96 1.34 1.87
N ILE A 96 11.61 0.34 1.25
CA ILE A 96 11.78 -1.00 1.84
C ILE A 96 13.16 -1.07 2.51
N THR A 97 13.18 -1.31 3.82
CA THR A 97 14.41 -1.49 4.61
C THR A 97 15.14 -2.79 4.28
N LYS A 98 16.39 -2.93 4.73
CA LYS A 98 17.17 -4.17 4.59
C LYS A 98 16.50 -5.38 5.26
N SER A 99 15.70 -5.14 6.29
CA SER A 99 14.93 -6.17 7.00
C SER A 99 13.53 -6.39 6.41
N GLY A 100 13.23 -5.89 5.20
CA GLY A 100 11.94 -6.05 4.53
C GLY A 100 10.79 -5.20 5.08
N LYS A 101 11.01 -4.33 6.07
CA LYS A 101 9.98 -3.42 6.61
C LYS A 101 9.71 -2.25 5.66
N LEU A 102 8.45 -1.92 5.45
CA LEU A 102 7.97 -0.76 4.68
C LEU A 102 7.95 0.49 5.57
N LYS A 103 8.80 1.47 5.26
CA LYS A 103 8.84 2.78 5.92
C LYS A 103 8.35 3.86 4.97
N ASN A 104 7.72 4.90 5.52
CA ASN A 104 7.47 6.11 4.73
C ASN A 104 8.82 6.81 4.54
N ALA A 105 9.05 7.32 3.34
CA ALA A 105 10.31 7.85 2.85
C ALA A 105 10.67 9.21 3.42
#